data_AF-A0A6M4BF16-F1
#
_entry.id   AF-A0A6M4BF16-F1
#
_cell.length_a   1.000
_cell.length_b   1.000
_cell.length_c   1.000
_cell.angle_alpha   90.00
_cell.angle_beta   90.00
_cell.angle_gamma   90.00
#
_symmetry.space_group_name_H-M   'P 1'
#
loop_
_entity.id
_entity.type
_entity.pdbx_description
1 polymer ?
#
loop_
_entity_poly.entity_id
_entity_poly.type
_entity_poly.pdbx_seq_one_letter_code
_entity_poly.pdbx_strand_id
1 'polypeptide(L)'
;RCNLLWSAPRTLMIGWIDTIRICIIRKRSQVELQTRDVTEYLVDPIHTFPTDYYISGLGPFNEQLVLLGVPKECDPETNKPHRPVLIVGDYKDCGELCEISTDHLNIRGFDAYSCNDYHLDMLIEENRFFIVSPKEIIIASPTDIDDKVKWLTENGRFEKAIIVLEEVGGKTTKNSVVTVGQQYLDYLLSEKLYDDAAILCARICKNDKILWENQILKFKEVDQLRAISPYVPKTP
;
A
#
# COMPACT_ATOMS: atom_id res chain seq x y z
N ARG A 1 -11.80 -21.71 -11.42
CA ARG A 1 -12.84 -21.48 -10.39
C ARG A 1 -13.55 -20.16 -10.70
N CYS A 2 -14.82 -19.98 -10.28
CA CYS A 2 -15.48 -18.66 -10.32
C CYS A 2 -15.16 -17.88 -9.04
N ASN A 3 -14.70 -16.65 -9.18
CA ASN A 3 -14.46 -15.72 -8.07
C ASN A 3 -15.58 -14.69 -8.07
N LEU A 4 -16.34 -14.62 -6.98
CA LEU A 4 -17.47 -13.73 -6.82
C LEU A 4 -17.24 -12.87 -5.59
N LEU A 5 -17.33 -11.55 -5.74
CA LEU A 5 -17.19 -10.61 -4.64
C LEU A 5 -18.18 -9.47 -4.76
N TRP A 6 -18.87 -9.17 -3.68
CA TRP A 6 -19.65 -7.95 -3.54
C TRP A 6 -18.71 -6.79 -3.18
N SER A 7 -18.47 -5.88 -4.12
CA SER A 7 -17.68 -4.68 -3.86
C SER A 7 -18.50 -3.54 -3.25
N ALA A 8 -19.82 -3.58 -3.42
CA ALA A 8 -20.78 -2.68 -2.82
C ALA A 8 -22.15 -3.39 -2.71
N PRO A 9 -23.14 -2.83 -1.98
CA PRO A 9 -24.44 -3.47 -1.78
C PRO A 9 -25.21 -3.83 -3.07
N ARG A 10 -24.86 -3.21 -4.20
CA ARG A 10 -25.47 -3.46 -5.52
C ARG A 10 -24.44 -3.73 -6.62
N THR A 11 -23.17 -3.91 -6.28
CA THR A 11 -22.11 -4.13 -7.26
C THR A 11 -21.45 -5.47 -7.00
N LEU A 12 -21.49 -6.35 -8.00
CA LEU A 12 -20.92 -7.68 -7.97
C LEU A 12 -19.78 -7.78 -8.98
N MET A 13 -18.59 -8.11 -8.50
CA MET A 13 -17.42 -8.43 -9.31
C MET A 13 -17.36 -9.93 -9.53
N ILE A 14 -17.14 -10.33 -10.78
CA ILE A 14 -17.11 -11.73 -11.21
C ILE A 14 -15.81 -11.96 -11.99
N GLY A 15 -14.97 -12.86 -11.49
CA GLY A 15 -13.79 -13.34 -12.16
C GLY A 15 -14.00 -14.78 -12.61
N TRP A 16 -13.98 -15.02 -13.91
CA TRP A 16 -14.16 -16.35 -14.48
C TRP A 16 -13.04 -16.68 -15.46
N ILE A 17 -12.17 -17.61 -15.08
CA ILE A 17 -10.99 -18.04 -15.85
C ILE A 17 -10.06 -16.85 -16.09
N ASP A 18 -10.32 -16.05 -17.11
CA ASP A 18 -9.55 -14.88 -17.54
C ASP A 18 -10.45 -13.68 -17.87
N THR A 19 -11.75 -13.78 -17.61
CA THR A 19 -12.72 -12.74 -17.90
C THR A 19 -13.18 -12.10 -16.60
N ILE A 20 -13.07 -10.78 -16.51
CA ILE A 20 -13.62 -9.97 -15.43
C ILE A 20 -14.96 -9.39 -15.90
N ARG A 21 -15.98 -9.47 -15.05
CA ARG A 21 -17.26 -8.80 -15.23
C ARG A 21 -17.63 -8.03 -13.98
N ILE A 22 -18.07 -6.79 -14.17
CA ILE A 22 -18.55 -5.94 -13.09
C ILE A 22 -20.02 -5.66 -13.36
N CYS A 23 -20.85 -6.14 -12.47
CA CYS A 23 -22.29 -6.14 -12.62
C CYS A 23 -22.95 -5.23 -11.59
N ILE A 24 -23.97 -4.48 -12.00
CA ILE A 24 -24.85 -3.76 -11.10
C ILE A 24 -26.16 -4.51 -10.97
N ILE A 25 -26.60 -4.70 -9.73
CA ILE A 25 -27.86 -5.38 -9.40
C ILE A 25 -28.91 -4.31 -9.08
N ARG A 26 -29.90 -4.20 -9.96
CA ARG A 26 -30.99 -3.23 -9.84
C ARG A 26 -32.33 -3.93 -9.79
N LYS A 27 -33.30 -3.27 -9.15
CA LYS A 27 -34.70 -3.69 -9.16
C LYS A 27 -35.32 -3.38 -10.52
N ARG A 28 -36.10 -4.33 -11.05
CA ARG A 28 -36.89 -4.15 -12.27
C ARG A 28 -37.95 -3.08 -12.07
N SER A 29 -38.22 -2.33 -13.14
CA SER A 29 -39.37 -1.44 -13.23
C SER A 29 -40.68 -2.25 -13.28
N GLN A 30 -41.81 -1.60 -12.96
CA GLN A 30 -43.12 -2.26 -13.03
C GLN A 30 -43.45 -2.77 -14.44
N VAL A 31 -42.97 -2.08 -15.48
CA VAL A 31 -43.17 -2.49 -16.88
C VAL A 31 -42.38 -3.77 -17.22
N GLU A 32 -41.14 -3.88 -16.72
CA GLU A 32 -40.29 -5.08 -16.90
C GLU A 32 -40.82 -6.30 -16.13
N LEU A 33 -41.63 -6.11 -15.09
CA LEU A 33 -42.27 -7.17 -14.30
C LEU A 33 -43.56 -7.69 -14.91
N GLN A 34 -44.25 -6.89 -15.72
CA GLN A 34 -45.53 -7.28 -16.34
C GLN A 34 -45.36 -8.27 -17.50
N THR A 35 -44.16 -8.33 -18.07
CA THR A 35 -43.95 -9.00 -19.37
C THR A 35 -43.63 -10.48 -19.26
N ARG A 36 -43.16 -11.01 -18.12
CA ARG A 36 -42.83 -12.43 -17.87
C ARG A 36 -42.80 -12.75 -16.37
N ASP A 37 -42.87 -14.03 -16.00
CA ASP A 37 -42.60 -14.51 -14.63
C ASP A 37 -41.09 -14.41 -14.35
N VAL A 38 -40.63 -13.22 -13.97
CA VAL A 38 -39.21 -12.88 -13.80
C VAL A 38 -38.91 -12.42 -12.38
N THR A 39 -37.67 -12.65 -11.93
CA THR A 39 -37.18 -12.21 -10.63
C THR A 39 -37.24 -10.69 -10.49
N GLU A 40 -37.49 -10.22 -9.26
CA GLU A 40 -37.58 -8.78 -8.93
C GLU A 40 -36.31 -7.99 -9.28
N TYR A 41 -35.15 -8.65 -9.18
CA TYR A 41 -33.86 -8.06 -9.50
C TYR A 41 -33.34 -8.57 -10.83
N LEU A 42 -32.54 -7.72 -11.47
CA LEU A 42 -31.78 -8.04 -12.67
C LEU A 42 -30.33 -7.61 -12.52
N VAL A 43 -29.47 -8.28 -13.27
CA VAL A 43 -28.02 -8.09 -13.25
C VAL A 43 -27.61 -7.45 -14.57
N ASP A 44 -27.16 -6.20 -14.52
CA ASP A 44 -26.64 -5.48 -15.68
C ASP A 44 -25.10 -5.59 -15.70
N PRO A 45 -24.48 -6.21 -16.71
CA PRO A 45 -23.03 -6.23 -16.85
C PRO A 45 -22.57 -4.85 -17.37
N ILE A 46 -21.97 -4.04 -16.51
CA ILE A 46 -21.50 -2.69 -16.86
C ILE A 46 -20.15 -2.75 -17.55
N HIS A 47 -19.24 -3.60 -17.04
CA HIS A 47 -17.94 -3.85 -17.64
C HIS A 47 -17.75 -5.34 -17.85
N THR A 48 -17.15 -5.73 -18.97
CA THR A 48 -16.76 -7.09 -19.28
C THR A 48 -15.52 -7.05 -20.15
N PHE A 49 -14.41 -7.61 -19.67
CA PHE A 49 -13.13 -7.58 -20.37
C PHE A 49 -12.27 -8.80 -20.02
N PRO A 50 -11.42 -9.27 -20.94
CA PRO A 50 -10.46 -10.32 -20.68
C PRO A 50 -9.21 -9.77 -19.96
N THR A 51 -8.38 -10.67 -19.44
CA THR A 51 -7.05 -10.39 -18.90
C THR A 51 -6.06 -11.44 -19.37
N ASP A 52 -4.76 -11.15 -19.25
CA ASP A 52 -3.68 -12.09 -19.59
C ASP A 52 -3.36 -13.08 -18.45
N TYR A 53 -4.20 -13.11 -17.43
CA TYR A 53 -3.99 -13.87 -16.21
C TYR A 53 -5.16 -14.83 -15.97
N TYR A 54 -4.84 -16.01 -15.42
CA TYR A 54 -5.85 -16.83 -14.77
C TYR A 54 -6.21 -16.24 -13.42
N ILE A 55 -7.47 -15.90 -13.23
CA ILE A 55 -7.98 -15.16 -12.07
C ILE A 55 -8.09 -16.10 -10.86
N SER A 56 -7.35 -15.75 -9.81
CA SER A 56 -7.37 -16.39 -8.49
C SER A 56 -8.17 -15.60 -7.45
N GLY A 57 -8.47 -14.33 -7.73
CA GLY A 57 -9.33 -13.50 -6.90
C GLY A 57 -9.44 -12.08 -7.41
N LEU A 58 -10.50 -11.37 -6.99
CA LEU A 58 -10.78 -9.98 -7.34
C LEU A 58 -11.17 -9.20 -6.09
N GLY A 59 -10.88 -7.90 -6.08
CA GLY A 59 -11.22 -6.98 -4.99
C GLY A 59 -11.44 -5.55 -5.47
N PRO A 60 -12.27 -4.74 -4.78
CA PRO A 60 -12.21 -3.29 -4.93
C PRO A 60 -10.99 -2.70 -4.21
N PHE A 61 -10.44 -1.63 -4.77
CA PHE A 61 -9.52 -0.74 -4.06
C PHE A 61 -9.90 0.70 -4.40
N ASN A 62 -10.66 1.34 -3.52
CA ASN A 62 -11.31 2.63 -3.79
C ASN A 62 -12.12 2.58 -5.11
N GLU A 63 -11.70 3.31 -6.14
CA GLU A 63 -12.32 3.32 -7.47
C GLU A 63 -11.68 2.34 -8.47
N GLN A 64 -10.62 1.65 -8.04
CA GLN A 64 -9.83 0.74 -8.84
C GLN A 64 -10.20 -0.72 -8.54
N LEU A 65 -9.67 -1.62 -9.35
CA LEU A 65 -9.79 -3.05 -9.20
C LEU A 65 -8.46 -3.65 -8.78
N VAL A 66 -8.52 -4.61 -7.86
CA VAL A 66 -7.42 -5.50 -7.50
C VAL A 66 -7.66 -6.86 -8.11
N LEU A 67 -6.66 -7.37 -8.81
CA LEU A 67 -6.64 -8.71 -9.41
C LEU A 67 -5.50 -9.49 -8.80
N LEU A 68 -5.82 -10.65 -8.22
CA LEU A 68 -4.83 -11.70 -7.99
C LEU A 68 -4.90 -12.68 -9.16
N GLY A 69 -3.80 -12.83 -9.89
CA GLY A 69 -3.76 -13.66 -11.08
C GLY A 69 -2.45 -14.44 -11.22
N VAL A 70 -2.50 -15.51 -12.00
CA VAL A 70 -1.31 -16.23 -12.47
C VAL A 70 -1.18 -16.00 -13.97
N PRO A 71 -0.02 -15.55 -14.49
CA PRO A 71 0.15 -15.36 -15.92
C PRO A 71 -0.17 -16.64 -16.71
N LYS A 72 -0.85 -16.49 -17.85
CA LYS A 72 -1.22 -17.65 -18.70
C LYS A 72 0.00 -18.27 -19.38
N GLU A 73 0.94 -17.43 -19.79
CA GLU A 73 2.15 -17.86 -20.48
C GLU A 73 3.18 -18.37 -19.46
N CYS A 74 3.96 -19.37 -19.86
CA CYS A 74 5.10 -19.85 -19.09
C CYS A 74 6.38 -19.16 -19.57
N ASP A 75 7.41 -19.19 -18.73
CA ASP A 75 8.73 -18.67 -19.08
C ASP A 75 9.26 -19.40 -20.33
N PRO A 76 9.63 -18.68 -21.41
CA PRO A 76 9.96 -19.28 -22.69
C PRO A 76 11.28 -20.08 -22.66
N GLU A 77 12.19 -19.78 -21.74
CA GLU A 77 13.48 -20.45 -21.64
C GLU A 77 13.41 -21.70 -20.77
N THR A 78 12.68 -21.61 -19.66
CA THR A 78 12.63 -22.66 -18.63
C THR A 78 11.36 -23.52 -18.69
N ASN A 79 10.34 -23.08 -19.44
CA ASN A 79 9.00 -23.66 -19.50
C ASN A 79 8.34 -23.83 -18.12
N LYS A 80 8.72 -22.96 -17.17
CA LYS A 80 8.16 -22.94 -15.82
C LYS A 80 7.03 -21.90 -15.74
N PRO A 81 6.01 -22.14 -14.90
CA PRO A 81 4.97 -21.14 -14.67
C PRO A 81 5.58 -19.88 -14.06
N HIS A 82 4.99 -18.72 -14.34
CA HIS A 82 5.37 -17.47 -13.69
C HIS A 82 4.80 -17.38 -12.27
N ARG A 83 5.39 -16.48 -11.48
CA ARG A 83 4.91 -16.17 -10.13
C ARG A 83 3.51 -15.55 -10.21
N PRO A 84 2.63 -15.83 -9.23
CA PRO A 84 1.37 -15.10 -9.10
C PRO A 84 1.64 -13.60 -8.92
N VAL A 85 0.75 -12.78 -9.44
CA VAL A 85 0.84 -11.32 -9.40
C VAL A 85 -0.39 -10.73 -8.73
N LEU A 86 -0.17 -9.64 -7.99
CA LEU A 86 -1.21 -8.76 -7.49
C LEU A 86 -1.18 -7.48 -8.30
N ILE A 87 -2.29 -7.17 -8.97
CA ILE A 87 -2.40 -6.03 -9.89
C ILE A 87 -3.46 -5.08 -9.36
N VAL A 88 -3.14 -3.80 -9.32
CA VAL A 88 -4.08 -2.69 -9.13
C VAL A 88 -4.25 -2.00 -10.48
N GLY A 89 -5.48 -1.85 -10.95
CA GLY A 89 -5.75 -1.22 -12.24
C GLY A 89 -7.08 -0.49 -12.30
N ASP A 90 -7.15 0.48 -13.22
CA ASP A 90 -8.41 1.11 -13.61
C ASP A 90 -9.13 0.25 -14.65
N TYR A 91 -10.45 0.36 -14.70
CA TYR A 91 -11.31 -0.37 -15.63
C TYR A 91 -12.49 0.46 -16.16
N LYS A 92 -12.74 1.66 -15.61
CA LYS A 92 -13.98 2.40 -15.88
C LYS A 92 -14.00 2.97 -17.30
N ASP A 93 -12.86 3.47 -17.77
CA ASP A 93 -12.77 4.23 -19.02
C ASP A 93 -12.11 3.46 -20.18
N CYS A 94 -11.39 2.36 -19.89
CA CYS A 94 -10.57 1.66 -20.88
C CYS A 94 -11.28 0.49 -21.58
N GLY A 95 -12.33 -0.09 -20.97
CA GLY A 95 -12.92 -1.36 -21.44
C GLY A 95 -11.97 -2.56 -21.31
N GLU A 96 -10.87 -2.40 -20.57
CA GLU A 96 -9.83 -3.37 -20.24
C GLU A 96 -9.27 -3.03 -18.86
N LEU A 97 -8.39 -3.90 -18.32
CA LEU A 97 -7.68 -3.60 -17.08
C LEU A 97 -6.43 -2.76 -17.38
N CYS A 98 -6.53 -1.46 -17.15
CA CYS A 98 -5.42 -0.52 -17.25
C CYS A 98 -4.53 -0.65 -15.99
N GLU A 99 -3.43 -1.41 -16.08
CA GLU A 99 -2.52 -1.67 -14.94
C GLU A 99 -1.85 -0.38 -14.42
N ILE A 100 -1.95 -0.15 -13.11
CA ILE A 100 -1.34 0.99 -12.39
C ILE A 100 -0.16 0.53 -11.54
N SER A 101 -0.32 -0.62 -10.86
CA SER A 101 0.72 -1.22 -10.03
C SER A 101 0.62 -2.74 -10.13
N THR A 102 1.78 -3.40 -10.25
CA THR A 102 1.87 -4.86 -10.39
C THR A 102 2.98 -5.39 -9.49
N ASP A 103 2.61 -6.25 -8.54
CA ASP A 103 3.52 -6.88 -7.59
C ASP A 103 3.65 -8.38 -7.88
N HIS A 104 4.86 -8.84 -8.17
CA HIS A 104 5.16 -10.28 -8.32
C HIS A 104 5.36 -10.93 -6.95
N LEU A 105 4.48 -11.86 -6.58
CA LEU A 105 4.49 -12.47 -5.26
C LEU A 105 5.51 -13.60 -5.19
N ASN A 106 6.49 -13.45 -4.29
CA ASN A 106 7.55 -14.42 -4.10
C ASN A 106 7.12 -15.60 -3.23
N ILE A 107 6.18 -16.41 -3.74
CA ILE A 107 5.59 -17.50 -2.96
C ILE A 107 6.45 -18.77 -2.99
N ARG A 108 6.65 -19.42 -1.85
CA ARG A 108 7.44 -20.67 -1.78
C ARG A 108 6.74 -21.84 -2.47
N GLY A 109 7.42 -22.40 -3.47
CA GLY A 109 6.92 -23.53 -4.27
C GLY A 109 5.83 -23.15 -5.28
N PHE A 110 5.79 -21.88 -5.70
CA PHE A 110 4.81 -21.36 -6.65
C PHE A 110 4.75 -22.16 -7.96
N ASP A 111 5.86 -22.79 -8.34
CA ASP A 111 6.03 -23.61 -9.53
C ASP A 111 5.25 -24.93 -9.50
N ALA A 112 4.84 -25.38 -8.32
CA ALA A 112 4.00 -26.57 -8.13
C ALA A 112 2.50 -26.23 -8.01
N TYR A 113 2.12 -24.95 -8.08
CA TYR A 113 0.76 -24.48 -7.83
C TYR A 113 0.08 -23.98 -9.11
N SER A 114 -1.24 -24.12 -9.14
CA SER A 114 -2.14 -23.60 -10.16
C SER A 114 -2.84 -22.33 -9.68
N CYS A 115 -3.54 -21.65 -10.59
CA CYS A 115 -4.35 -20.47 -10.24
C CYS A 115 -5.43 -20.77 -9.18
N ASN A 116 -5.90 -22.01 -9.04
CA ASN A 116 -6.92 -22.34 -8.04
C ASN A 116 -6.34 -22.55 -6.64
N ASP A 117 -5.02 -22.63 -6.49
CA ASP A 117 -4.35 -22.79 -5.18
C ASP A 117 -4.14 -21.45 -4.45
N TYR A 118 -4.37 -20.34 -5.16
CA TYR A 118 -4.30 -19.00 -4.59
C TYR A 118 -5.70 -18.44 -4.35
N HIS A 119 -5.87 -17.74 -3.22
CA HIS A 119 -7.10 -17.05 -2.88
C HIS A 119 -6.80 -15.62 -2.45
N LEU A 120 -7.62 -14.68 -2.95
CA LEU A 120 -7.63 -13.30 -2.48
C LEU A 120 -8.81 -13.12 -1.53
N ASP A 121 -8.52 -12.66 -0.32
CA ASP A 121 -9.50 -12.16 0.63
C ASP A 121 -9.14 -10.72 1.03
N MET A 122 -10.06 -9.99 1.65
CA MET A 122 -9.83 -8.58 1.98
C MET A 122 -10.70 -8.05 3.11
N LEU A 123 -10.17 -7.04 3.78
CA LEU A 123 -10.90 -6.10 4.61
C LEU A 123 -11.07 -4.82 3.80
N ILE A 124 -12.24 -4.67 3.17
CA ILE A 124 -12.54 -3.57 2.24
C ILE A 124 -12.38 -2.21 2.94
N GLU A 125 -12.85 -2.11 4.18
CA GLU A 125 -12.81 -0.88 4.97
C GLU A 125 -11.39 -0.43 5.32
N GLU A 126 -10.44 -1.37 5.39
CA GLU A 126 -9.03 -1.11 5.67
C GLU A 126 -8.16 -1.10 4.42
N ASN A 127 -8.75 -1.32 3.23
CA ASN A 127 -8.02 -1.59 1.99
C ASN A 127 -6.90 -2.65 2.18
N ARG A 128 -7.14 -3.67 3.01
CA ARG A 128 -6.13 -4.69 3.32
C ARG A 128 -6.47 -5.99 2.61
N PHE A 129 -5.50 -6.53 1.88
CA PHE A 129 -5.63 -7.73 1.07
C PHE A 129 -4.84 -8.88 1.66
N PHE A 130 -5.43 -10.07 1.66
CA PHE A 130 -4.82 -11.31 2.13
C PHE A 130 -4.72 -12.28 0.96
N ILE A 131 -3.49 -12.59 0.57
CA ILE A 131 -3.20 -13.59 -0.44
C ILE A 131 -2.85 -14.89 0.27
N VAL A 132 -3.76 -15.85 0.18
CA VAL A 132 -3.61 -17.17 0.79
C VAL A 132 -3.10 -18.15 -0.26
N SER A 133 -2.02 -18.84 0.07
CA SER A 133 -1.46 -19.95 -0.71
C SER A 133 -1.35 -21.20 0.18
N PRO A 134 -1.05 -22.39 -0.38
CA PRO A 134 -0.98 -23.62 0.41
C PRO A 134 0.05 -23.60 1.56
N LYS A 135 1.09 -22.76 1.48
CA LYS A 135 2.21 -22.75 2.45
C LYS A 135 2.38 -21.43 3.20
N GLU A 136 1.69 -20.36 2.79
CA GLU A 136 1.87 -19.04 3.38
C GLU A 136 0.72 -18.09 3.06
N ILE A 137 0.59 -17.07 3.91
CA ILE A 137 -0.36 -15.98 3.77
C ILE A 137 0.47 -14.70 3.65
N ILE A 138 0.22 -13.93 2.59
CA ILE A 138 0.83 -12.63 2.35
C ILE A 138 -0.24 -11.56 2.62
N ILE A 139 0.15 -10.50 3.32
CA ILE A 139 -0.70 -9.34 3.56
C ILE A 139 -0.20 -8.22 2.66
N ALA A 140 -1.05 -7.74 1.76
CA ALA A 140 -0.80 -6.56 0.96
C ALA A 140 -1.68 -5.40 1.48
N SER A 141 -1.07 -4.25 1.72
CA SER A 141 -1.76 -3.03 2.14
C SER A 141 -1.21 -1.85 1.34
N PRO A 142 -2.01 -0.81 1.08
CA PRO A 142 -1.53 0.44 0.51
C PRO A 142 -0.37 0.96 1.34
N THR A 143 0.68 1.41 0.68
CA THR A 143 1.79 2.07 1.36
C THR A 143 1.25 3.33 2.02
N ASP A 144 1.15 3.31 3.35
CA ASP A 144 0.76 4.51 4.09
C ASP A 144 1.95 5.47 4.16
N ILE A 145 1.70 6.73 4.54
CA ILE A 145 2.78 7.72 4.70
C ILE A 145 3.79 7.23 5.75
N ASP A 146 3.33 6.49 6.76
CA ASP A 146 4.20 5.93 7.80
C ASP A 146 5.19 4.89 7.24
N ASP A 147 4.78 4.06 6.28
CA ASP A 147 5.60 3.06 5.59
C ASP A 147 6.62 3.75 4.69
N LYS A 148 6.20 4.78 3.94
CA LYS A 148 7.12 5.59 3.12
C LYS A 148 8.18 6.27 3.98
N VAL A 149 7.77 6.88 5.10
CA VAL A 149 8.67 7.53 6.07
C VAL A 149 9.63 6.50 6.66
N LYS A 150 9.12 5.34 7.10
CA LYS A 150 9.94 4.25 7.62
C LYS A 150 10.99 3.79 6.62
N TRP A 151 10.58 3.53 5.38
CA TRP A 151 11.50 3.11 4.31
C TRP A 151 12.59 4.15 4.05
N LEU A 152 12.22 5.44 4.00
CA LEU A 152 13.19 6.52 3.81
C LEU A 152 14.19 6.58 4.97
N THR A 153 13.73 6.48 6.20
CA THR A 153 14.57 6.45 7.41
C THR A 153 15.51 5.25 7.41
N GLU A 154 15.03 4.04 7.14
CA GLU A 154 15.84 2.81 7.10
C GLU A 154 16.92 2.85 6.01
N ASN A 155 16.70 3.62 4.94
CA ASN A 155 17.66 3.85 3.85
C ASN A 155 18.52 5.12 4.05
N GLY A 156 18.52 5.72 5.24
CA GLY A 156 19.31 6.91 5.57
C GLY A 156 18.87 8.18 4.84
N ARG A 157 17.67 8.21 4.26
CA ARG A 157 17.10 9.35 3.52
C ARG A 157 16.26 10.24 4.44
N PHE A 158 16.83 10.63 5.58
CA PHE A 158 16.11 11.34 6.64
C PHE A 158 15.49 12.68 6.20
N GLU A 159 16.21 13.50 5.44
CA GLU A 159 15.69 14.80 4.99
C GLU A 159 14.42 14.63 4.13
N LYS A 160 14.41 13.64 3.25
CA LYS A 160 13.23 13.29 2.44
C LYS A 160 12.08 12.81 3.33
N ALA A 161 12.37 12.04 4.36
CA ALA A 161 11.36 11.57 5.32
C ALA A 161 10.72 12.74 6.07
N ILE A 162 11.52 13.73 6.48
CA ILE A 162 11.03 14.95 7.14
C ILE A 162 10.16 15.77 6.18
N ILE A 163 10.57 15.97 4.93
CA ILE A 163 9.77 16.69 3.92
C ILE A 163 8.40 16.03 3.72
N VAL A 164 8.37 14.70 3.56
CA VAL A 164 7.13 13.94 3.41
C VAL A 164 6.21 14.12 4.63
N LEU A 165 6.78 14.16 5.85
CA LEU A 165 5.99 14.43 7.05
C LEU A 165 5.49 15.87 7.10
N GLU A 166 6.30 16.85 6.72
CA GLU A 166 5.91 18.27 6.69
C GLU A 166 4.74 18.52 5.72
N GLU A 167 4.72 17.85 4.55
CA GLU A 167 3.62 17.91 3.58
C GLU A 167 2.26 17.47 4.16
N VAL A 168 2.27 16.58 5.16
CA VAL A 168 1.05 16.02 5.76
C VAL A 168 0.73 16.60 7.14
N GLY A 169 1.35 17.73 7.50
CA GLY A 169 1.11 18.43 8.76
C GLY A 169 2.08 18.11 9.90
N GLY A 170 3.19 17.43 9.60
CA GLY A 170 4.34 17.21 10.49
C GLY A 170 4.23 15.99 11.42
N LYS A 171 3.11 15.27 11.40
CA LYS A 171 2.87 14.08 12.23
C LYS A 171 1.85 13.14 11.59
N THR A 172 2.06 11.85 11.78
CA THR A 172 1.21 10.75 11.34
C THR A 172 0.82 9.88 12.55
N THR A 173 0.20 8.72 12.33
CA THR A 173 -0.18 7.81 13.41
C THR A 173 1.02 7.20 14.13
N LYS A 174 2.10 6.88 13.39
CA LYS A 174 3.29 6.22 13.94
C LYS A 174 4.51 7.14 14.03
N ASN A 175 4.60 8.20 13.22
CA ASN A 175 5.80 9.02 13.10
C ASN A 175 5.53 10.53 13.29
N SER A 176 6.60 11.29 13.54
CA SER A 176 6.56 12.75 13.59
C SER A 176 7.89 13.33 13.12
N VAL A 177 7.89 14.60 12.70
CA VAL A 177 9.14 15.31 12.32
C VAL A 177 10.16 15.28 13.46
N VAL A 178 9.69 15.38 14.71
CA VAL A 178 10.55 15.30 15.89
C VAL A 178 11.18 13.91 16.01
N THR A 179 10.38 12.84 15.88
CA THR A 179 10.86 11.45 16.01
C THR A 179 11.90 11.11 14.93
N VAL A 180 11.60 11.42 13.66
CA VAL A 180 12.54 11.19 12.55
C VAL A 180 13.76 12.11 12.66
N GLY A 181 13.56 13.34 13.12
CA GLY A 181 14.63 14.31 13.36
C GLY A 181 15.60 13.86 14.46
N GLN A 182 15.12 13.24 15.53
CA GLN A 182 15.97 12.63 16.55
C GLN A 182 16.80 11.47 15.99
N GLN A 183 16.20 10.60 15.17
CA GLN A 183 16.92 9.51 14.50
C GLN A 183 17.99 10.04 13.54
N TYR A 184 17.67 11.12 12.81
CA TYR A 184 18.62 11.76 11.93
C TYR A 184 19.76 12.43 12.71
N LEU A 185 19.46 13.05 13.85
CA LEU A 185 20.47 13.62 14.74
C LEU A 185 21.41 12.53 15.27
N ASP A 186 20.87 11.39 15.69
CA ASP A 186 21.67 10.24 16.13
C ASP A 186 22.59 9.73 15.02
N TYR A 187 22.09 9.66 13.78
CA TYR A 187 22.89 9.33 12.60
C TYR A 187 24.02 10.35 12.37
N LEU A 188 23.73 11.66 12.36
CA LEU A 188 24.74 12.70 12.16
C LEU A 188 25.82 12.71 13.26
N LEU A 189 25.43 12.48 14.51
CA LEU A 189 26.37 12.35 15.61
C LEU A 189 27.28 11.13 15.44
N SER A 190 26.75 10.00 14.97
CA SER A 190 27.54 8.79 14.70
C SER A 190 28.54 8.98 13.55
N GLU A 191 28.15 9.74 12.52
CA GLU A 191 28.99 10.12 11.37
C GLU A 191 29.93 11.31 11.67
N LYS A 192 29.90 11.83 12.90
CA LYS A 192 30.71 12.96 13.37
C LYS A 192 30.45 14.29 12.63
N LEU A 193 29.26 14.44 12.05
CA LEU A 193 28.80 15.66 11.38
C LEU A 193 28.13 16.60 12.40
N TYR A 194 28.93 17.14 13.31
CA TYR A 194 28.43 17.84 14.50
C TYR A 194 27.78 19.20 14.22
N ASP A 195 28.28 19.94 13.24
CA ASP A 195 27.72 21.24 12.86
C ASP A 195 26.32 21.08 12.25
N ASP A 196 26.16 20.11 11.34
CA ASP A 196 24.86 19.77 10.74
C ASP A 196 23.89 19.23 11.79
N ALA A 197 24.38 18.39 12.72
CA ALA A 197 23.58 17.89 13.83
C ALA A 197 23.08 19.05 14.72
N ALA A 198 23.89 20.08 14.96
CA ALA A 198 23.51 21.22 15.78
C ALA A 198 22.43 22.09 15.10
N ILE A 199 22.56 22.32 13.79
CA ILE A 199 21.55 23.02 12.98
C ILE A 199 20.22 22.25 13.00
N LEU A 200 20.27 20.93 12.77
CA LEU A 200 19.09 20.07 12.83
C LEU A 200 18.46 20.08 14.23
N CYS A 201 19.27 20.01 15.28
CA CYS A 201 18.82 20.06 16.67
C CYS A 201 17.99 21.32 16.93
N ALA A 202 18.47 22.48 16.48
CA ALA A 202 17.74 23.74 16.62
C ALA A 202 16.38 23.72 15.90
N ARG A 203 16.35 23.17 14.68
CA ARG A 203 15.14 23.04 13.86
C ARG A 203 14.09 22.13 14.50
N ILE A 204 14.50 20.99 15.08
CA ILE A 204 13.57 20.00 15.65
C ILE A 204 13.11 20.38 17.06
N CYS A 205 13.99 20.95 17.89
CA CYS A 205 13.69 21.21 19.29
C CYS A 205 12.76 22.42 19.46
N LYS A 206 12.88 23.45 18.62
CA LYS A 206 12.09 24.69 18.71
C LYS A 206 12.02 25.19 20.17
N ASN A 207 10.83 25.19 20.76
CA ASN A 207 10.57 25.65 22.14
C ASN A 207 10.44 24.51 23.17
N ASP A 208 10.70 23.26 22.79
CA ASP A 208 10.57 22.10 23.67
C ASP A 208 11.83 21.96 24.56
N LYS A 209 11.68 22.34 25.83
CA LYS A 209 12.77 22.33 26.82
C LYS A 209 13.27 20.92 27.12
N ILE A 210 12.38 19.95 27.23
CA ILE A 210 12.72 18.57 27.58
C ILE A 210 13.52 17.95 26.42
N LEU A 211 13.08 18.22 25.18
CA LEU A 211 13.78 17.77 24.00
C LEU A 211 15.17 18.38 23.89
N TRP A 212 15.32 19.69 24.16
CA TRP A 212 16.62 20.38 24.23
C TRP A 212 17.56 19.74 25.25
N GLU A 213 17.11 19.52 26.49
CA GLU A 213 17.92 18.88 27.53
C GLU A 213 18.42 17.51 27.09
N ASN A 214 17.54 16.67 26.52
CA ASN A 214 17.89 15.35 26.02
C ASN A 214 18.92 15.42 24.88
N GLN A 215 18.76 16.33 23.91
CA GLN A 215 19.72 16.43 22.81
C GLN A 215 21.07 17.00 23.27
N ILE A 216 21.08 17.99 24.18
CA ILE A 216 22.33 18.55 24.73
C ILE A 216 23.14 17.46 25.45
N LEU A 217 22.48 16.55 26.16
CA LEU A 217 23.16 15.40 26.78
C LEU A 217 23.84 14.51 25.74
N LYS A 218 23.21 14.23 24.59
CA LYS A 218 23.85 13.48 23.50
C LYS A 218 25.09 14.19 22.95
N PHE A 219 25.03 15.52 22.76
CA PHE A 219 26.21 16.30 22.35
C PHE A 219 27.32 16.31 23.41
N LYS A 220 26.96 16.24 24.70
CA LYS A 220 27.93 16.12 25.79
C LYS A 220 28.66 14.78 25.77
N GLU A 221 27.95 13.67 25.51
CA GLU A 221 28.54 12.33 25.47
C GLU A 221 29.61 12.18 24.38
N VAL A 222 29.52 12.94 23.30
CA VAL A 222 30.51 12.97 22.21
C VAL A 222 31.51 14.14 22.33
N ASP A 223 31.52 14.87 23.44
CA ASP A 223 32.37 16.04 23.71
C ASP A 223 32.20 17.21 22.70
N GLN A 224 31.01 17.37 22.11
CA GLN A 224 30.70 18.38 21.09
C GLN A 224 29.73 19.48 21.56
N LEU A 225 29.75 19.82 22.85
CA LEU A 225 28.94 20.92 23.40
C LEU A 225 29.20 22.27 22.71
N ARG A 226 30.40 22.47 22.17
CA ARG A 226 30.76 23.70 21.45
C ARG A 226 29.96 23.88 20.16
N ALA A 227 29.64 22.80 19.46
CA ALA A 227 28.90 22.83 18.19
C ALA A 227 27.44 23.27 18.42
N ILE A 228 26.79 22.75 19.47
CA ILE A 228 25.38 23.07 19.77
C ILE A 228 25.20 24.41 20.50
N SER A 229 26.20 24.87 21.25
CA SER A 229 26.13 26.08 22.10
C SER A 229 25.56 27.34 21.42
N PRO A 230 25.86 27.66 20.14
CA PRO A 230 25.30 28.83 19.47
C PRO A 230 23.78 28.80 19.32
N TYR A 231 23.18 27.60 19.29
CA TYR A 231 21.76 27.39 19.02
C TYR A 231 20.91 27.21 20.29
N VAL A 232 21.52 26.97 21.44
CA VAL A 232 20.80 26.74 22.70
C VAL A 232 20.00 28.00 23.08
N PRO A 233 18.68 27.89 23.34
CA PRO A 233 17.85 29.02 23.75
C PRO A 233 18.37 29.64 25.05
N LYS A 234 18.53 30.96 25.05
CA LYS A 234 19.08 31.72 26.19
C LYS A 234 18.00 32.36 27.07
N THR A 235 16.75 32.30 26.65
CA THR A 235 15.59 32.88 27.33
C THR A 235 14.64 31.79 27.79
N PRO A 236 14.07 31.90 29.02
CA PRO A 236 13.18 30.91 29.60
C PRO A 236 11.84 30.79 28.88
#